data_AF-A0A0B9ACU9-F1
#
_entry.id   AF-A0A0B9ACU9-F1
#
_cell.length_a   1.000
_cell.length_b   1.000
_cell.length_c   1.000
_cell.angle_alpha   90.00
_cell.angle_beta   90.00
_cell.angle_gamma   90.00
#
_symmetry.space_group_name_H-M   'P 1'
#
loop_
_entity.id
_entity.type
_entity.pdbx_description
1 polymer ?
#
loop_
_entity_poly.entity_id
_entity_poly.type
_entity_poly.pdbx_seq_one_letter_code
_entity_poly.pdbx_strand_id
1 'polypeptide(L)'
;MTTGRLARTLRALLRQKQGSVVTEFALLAPTILALMLGVLQIGIGMQNYNAMRSVASDVMRYAVVNYQTGNELTNDQIRFYLRSIAIKSPYKLESARLAISVTNVIDPRIDGTVEKTVTMTYSIPTVLSFIGVDAFPITYTQPLFLMES
;
A
#
# COMPACT_ATOMS: atom_id res chain seq x y z
N MET A 1 45.00 12.30 53.27
CA MET A 1 45.13 12.93 51.92
C MET A 1 44.11 12.40 50.88
N THR A 2 43.18 11.50 51.23
CA THR A 2 42.31 10.77 50.29
C THR A 2 40.89 11.35 50.13
N THR A 3 40.36 12.02 51.15
CA THR A 3 38.98 12.57 51.18
C THR A 3 38.74 13.72 50.18
N GLY A 4 39.72 14.59 49.98
CA GLY A 4 39.59 15.73 49.05
C GLY A 4 39.56 15.33 47.56
N ARG A 5 40.20 14.22 47.19
CA ARG A 5 40.15 13.70 45.81
C ARG A 5 38.80 13.08 45.49
N LEU A 6 38.21 12.34 46.43
CA LEU A 6 36.88 11.74 46.33
C LEU A 6 35.76 12.79 46.22
N ALA A 7 35.83 13.85 47.03
CA ALA A 7 34.85 14.95 46.94
C ALA A 7 34.92 15.69 45.59
N ARG A 8 36.12 15.78 44.99
CA ARG A 8 36.34 16.44 43.71
C ARG A 8 35.87 15.60 42.52
N THR A 9 36.10 14.28 42.56
CA THR A 9 35.59 13.36 41.52
C THR A 9 34.07 13.24 41.55
N LEU A 10 33.45 13.18 42.74
CA LEU A 10 31.99 13.19 42.86
C LEU A 10 31.36 14.48 42.33
N ARG A 11 31.94 15.65 42.63
CA ARG A 11 31.50 16.93 42.04
C ARG A 11 31.70 17.00 40.53
N ALA A 12 32.74 16.37 40.00
CA ALA A 12 32.99 16.30 38.56
C ALA A 12 31.94 15.42 37.85
N LEU A 13 31.62 14.25 38.41
CA LEU A 13 30.55 13.37 37.92
C LEU A 13 29.18 14.05 37.97
N LEU A 14 28.85 14.74 39.06
CA LEU A 14 27.59 15.49 39.20
C LEU A 14 27.48 16.69 38.24
N ARG A 15 28.59 17.24 37.75
CA ARG A 15 28.61 18.30 36.71
C ARG A 15 28.69 17.75 35.28
N GLN A 16 28.78 16.42 35.10
CA GLN A 16 29.01 15.82 33.80
C GLN A 16 27.72 15.75 32.98
N LYS A 17 27.44 16.81 32.21
CA LYS A 17 26.26 16.91 31.32
C LYS A 17 26.33 16.08 30.04
N GLN A 18 27.47 15.45 29.74
CA GLN A 18 27.68 14.66 28.52
C GLN A 18 26.74 13.44 28.41
N GLY A 19 26.28 12.88 29.54
CA GLY A 19 25.32 11.77 29.55
C GLY A 19 23.86 12.19 29.29
N SER A 20 23.50 13.47 29.49
CA SER A 20 22.13 13.97 29.33
C SER A 20 21.65 13.83 27.89
N VAL A 21 22.52 14.14 26.93
CA VAL A 21 22.22 14.08 25.50
C VAL A 21 21.88 12.64 25.06
N VAL A 22 22.59 11.64 25.60
CA VAL A 22 22.33 10.24 25.28
C VAL A 22 20.97 9.80 25.82
N THR A 23 20.61 10.22 27.04
CA THR A 23 19.30 9.91 27.64
C THR A 23 18.16 10.61 26.90
N GLU A 24 18.31 11.89 26.57
CA GLU A 24 17.32 12.64 25.79
C GLU A 24 17.12 12.05 24.39
N PHE A 25 18.22 11.66 23.73
CA PHE A 25 18.15 10.95 22.45
C PHE A 25 17.47 9.59 22.59
N ALA A 26 17.79 8.81 23.62
CA ALA A 26 17.17 7.51 23.86
C ALA A 26 15.65 7.60 24.08
N LEU A 27 15.16 8.71 24.64
CA LEU A 27 13.73 8.96 24.83
C LEU A 27 13.04 9.46 23.55
N LEU A 28 13.70 10.32 22.77
CA LEU A 28 13.09 10.94 21.58
C LEU A 28 13.25 10.13 20.30
N ALA A 29 14.38 9.45 20.11
CA ALA A 29 14.70 8.72 18.89
C ALA A 29 13.65 7.65 18.53
N PRO A 30 13.13 6.82 19.48
CA PRO A 30 12.11 5.84 19.14
C PRO A 30 10.85 6.47 18.55
N THR A 31 10.41 7.61 19.09
CA THR A 31 9.22 8.33 18.62
C THR A 31 9.44 8.89 17.21
N ILE A 32 10.60 9.50 16.97
CA ILE A 32 10.94 10.04 15.64
C ILE A 32 11.03 8.91 14.61
N LEU A 33 11.68 7.80 14.94
CA LEU A 33 11.78 6.64 14.06
C LEU A 33 10.40 6.04 13.77
N ALA A 34 9.52 5.92 14.77
CA ALA A 34 8.16 5.45 14.59
C ALA A 34 7.37 6.35 13.62
N LEU A 35 7.51 7.68 13.74
CA LEU A 35 6.88 8.64 12.82
C LEU A 35 7.44 8.51 11.40
N MET A 36 8.76 8.39 11.24
CA MET A 36 9.40 8.21 9.93
C MET A 36 8.92 6.91 9.25
N LEU A 37 8.88 5.81 10.01
CA LEU A 37 8.36 4.52 9.53
C LEU A 37 6.87 4.61 9.17
N GLY A 38 6.08 5.34 9.95
CA GLY A 38 4.66 5.59 9.66
C GLY A 38 4.46 6.32 8.33
N VAL A 39 5.23 7.38 8.07
CA VAL A 39 5.17 8.11 6.80
C VAL A 39 5.59 7.22 5.62
N LEU A 40 6.67 6.45 5.78
CA LEU A 40 7.10 5.48 4.77
C LEU A 40 6.00 4.44 4.48
N GLN A 41 5.33 3.94 5.51
CA GLN A 41 4.25 2.97 5.39
C GLN A 41 3.07 3.52 4.59
N ILE A 42 2.70 4.78 4.82
CA ILE A 42 1.65 5.47 4.06
C ILE A 42 2.09 5.62 2.60
N GLY A 43 3.35 6.00 2.34
CA GLY A 43 3.89 6.11 0.99
C GLY A 43 3.81 4.80 0.20
N ILE A 44 4.19 3.68 0.82
CA ILE A 44 4.05 2.33 0.25
C ILE A 44 2.58 2.02 -0.04
N GLY A 45 1.68 2.37 0.88
CA GLY A 45 0.24 2.15 0.70
C GLY A 45 -0.33 2.92 -0.48
N MET A 46 0.02 4.21 -0.59
CA MET A 46 -0.40 5.07 -1.70
C MET A 46 0.17 4.60 -3.04
N GLN A 47 1.42 4.13 -3.07
CA GLN A 47 2.01 3.55 -4.28
C GLN A 47 1.21 2.34 -4.77
N ASN A 48 0.88 1.39 -3.87
CA ASN A 48 0.10 0.20 -4.23
C ASN A 48 -1.34 0.56 -4.64
N TYR A 49 -1.97 1.51 -3.95
CA TYR A 49 -3.30 2.00 -4.33
C TYR A 49 -3.30 2.62 -5.73
N ASN A 50 -2.33 3.48 -6.02
CA ASN A 50 -2.18 4.09 -7.34
C ASN A 50 -1.87 3.05 -8.42
N ALA A 51 -1.08 2.02 -8.10
CA ALA A 51 -0.83 0.91 -9.02
C ALA A 51 -2.13 0.17 -9.37
N MET A 52 -2.97 -0.19 -8.39
CA MET A 52 -4.28 -0.82 -8.65
C MET A 52 -5.18 0.06 -9.53
N ARG A 53 -5.26 1.36 -9.22
CA ARG A 53 -6.03 2.32 -10.01
C ARG A 53 -5.56 2.38 -11.47
N SER A 54 -4.26 2.47 -11.69
CA SER A 54 -3.69 2.56 -13.03
C SER A 54 -3.87 1.26 -13.83
N VAL A 55 -3.66 0.10 -13.20
CA VAL A 55 -3.93 -1.21 -13.81
C VAL A 55 -5.38 -1.32 -14.26
N ALA A 56 -6.33 -0.95 -13.39
CA ALA A 56 -7.74 -0.98 -13.74
C ALA A 56 -8.02 -0.09 -14.96
N SER A 57 -7.51 1.14 -14.98
CA SER A 57 -7.68 2.06 -16.11
C SER A 57 -7.12 1.50 -17.43
N ASP A 58 -5.94 0.89 -17.41
CA ASP A 58 -5.32 0.32 -18.62
C ASP A 58 -6.14 -0.85 -19.16
N VAL A 59 -6.60 -1.75 -18.29
CA VAL A 59 -7.42 -2.89 -18.71
C VAL A 59 -8.80 -2.46 -19.17
N MET A 60 -9.38 -1.41 -18.58
CA MET A 60 -10.66 -0.89 -19.08
C MET A 60 -10.55 -0.37 -20.51
N ARG A 61 -9.48 0.36 -20.84
CA ARG A 61 -9.22 0.79 -22.22
C ARG A 61 -9.10 -0.41 -23.17
N TYR A 62 -8.38 -1.45 -22.73
CA TYR A 62 -8.27 -2.70 -23.49
C TYR A 62 -9.64 -3.38 -23.68
N ALA A 63 -10.45 -3.47 -22.63
CA ALA A 63 -11.77 -4.10 -22.68
C ALA A 63 -12.72 -3.35 -23.62
N VAL A 64 -12.75 -2.01 -23.54
CA VAL A 64 -13.56 -1.17 -24.45
C VAL A 64 -13.19 -1.43 -25.92
N VAL A 65 -11.90 -1.47 -26.24
CA VAL A 65 -11.44 -1.74 -27.62
C VAL A 65 -11.87 -3.13 -28.08
N ASN A 66 -11.75 -4.16 -27.23
CA ASN A 66 -12.15 -5.52 -27.60
C ASN A 66 -13.66 -5.60 -27.89
N TYR A 67 -14.49 -4.98 -27.04
CA TYR A 67 -15.93 -4.92 -27.25
C TYR A 67 -16.30 -4.17 -28.54
N GLN A 68 -15.62 -3.06 -28.85
CA GLN A 68 -15.80 -2.34 -30.11
C GLN A 68 -15.44 -3.16 -31.36
N THR A 69 -14.57 -4.17 -31.22
CA THR A 69 -14.21 -5.10 -32.30
C THR A 69 -15.09 -6.35 -32.35
N GLY A 70 -16.17 -6.42 -31.55
CA GLY A 70 -17.05 -7.59 -31.43
C GLY A 70 -16.47 -8.74 -30.59
N ASN A 71 -15.37 -8.50 -29.88
CA ASN A 71 -14.76 -9.48 -28.97
C ASN A 71 -15.18 -9.20 -27.53
N GLU A 72 -16.27 -9.85 -27.10
CA GLU A 72 -16.80 -9.68 -25.75
C GLU A 72 -16.01 -10.51 -24.73
N LEU A 73 -15.15 -9.83 -23.97
CA LEU A 73 -14.35 -10.46 -22.93
C LEU A 73 -15.22 -10.89 -21.73
N THR A 74 -15.12 -12.17 -21.38
CA THR A 74 -15.70 -12.72 -20.15
C THR A 74 -15.04 -12.13 -18.90
N ASN A 75 -15.72 -12.22 -17.76
CA ASN A 75 -15.21 -11.73 -16.47
C ASN A 75 -13.87 -12.40 -16.10
N ASP A 76 -13.71 -13.68 -16.39
CA ASP A 76 -12.46 -14.39 -16.15
C ASP A 76 -11.32 -13.91 -17.05
N GLN A 77 -11.58 -13.67 -18.34
CA GLN A 77 -10.57 -13.11 -19.24
C GLN A 77 -10.10 -11.73 -18.77
N ILE A 78 -11.03 -10.86 -18.37
CA ILE A 78 -10.70 -9.54 -17.81
C ILE A 78 -9.89 -9.69 -16.51
N ARG A 79 -10.29 -10.60 -15.61
CA ARG A 79 -9.58 -10.89 -14.36
C ARG A 79 -8.16 -11.40 -14.59
N PHE A 80 -7.98 -12.34 -15.51
CA PHE A 80 -6.66 -12.87 -15.87
C PHE A 80 -5.78 -11.79 -16.48
N TYR A 81 -6.34 -10.96 -17.36
CA TYR A 81 -5.60 -9.86 -17.97
C TYR A 81 -5.19 -8.79 -16.94
N LEU A 82 -6.11 -8.38 -16.04
CA LEU A 82 -5.82 -7.52 -14.88
C LEU A 82 -4.64 -8.05 -14.08
N ARG A 83 -4.67 -9.34 -13.70
CA ARG A 83 -3.56 -9.95 -12.95
C ARG A 83 -2.26 -9.93 -13.75
N SER A 84 -2.31 -10.23 -15.05
CA SER A 84 -1.13 -10.26 -15.91
C SER A 84 -0.44 -8.90 -16.06
N ILE A 85 -1.19 -7.80 -16.03
CA ILE A 85 -0.68 -6.43 -16.08
C ILE A 85 -0.22 -5.99 -14.70
N ALA A 86 -0.98 -6.29 -13.65
CA ALA A 86 -0.68 -5.90 -12.26
C ALA A 86 0.70 -6.34 -11.78
N ILE A 87 1.12 -7.56 -12.14
CA ILE A 87 2.40 -8.13 -11.68
C ILE A 87 3.61 -7.69 -12.52
N LYS A 88 3.38 -7.06 -13.68
CA LYS A 88 4.43 -6.61 -14.61
C LYS A 88 4.86 -5.17 -14.29
N SER A 89 5.99 -4.78 -14.86
CA SER A 89 6.40 -3.37 -14.89
C SER A 89 5.35 -2.54 -15.64
N PRO A 90 4.97 -1.34 -15.16
CA PRO A 90 5.55 -0.59 -14.03
C PRO A 90 4.94 -0.89 -12.65
N TYR A 91 3.87 -1.68 -12.57
CA TYR A 91 3.02 -1.79 -11.39
C TYR A 91 3.56 -2.73 -10.31
N LYS A 92 4.18 -3.85 -10.71
CA LYS A 92 4.93 -4.78 -9.84
C LYS A 92 4.19 -5.18 -8.55
N LEU A 93 2.88 -5.34 -8.60
CA LEU A 93 2.10 -5.85 -7.46
C LEU A 93 2.43 -7.33 -7.23
N GLU A 94 2.54 -7.74 -5.97
CA GLU A 94 2.80 -9.15 -5.64
C GLU A 94 1.52 -9.99 -5.84
N SER A 95 1.62 -11.05 -6.64
CA SER A 95 0.48 -11.88 -7.04
C SER A 95 -0.20 -12.56 -5.85
N ALA A 96 0.59 -13.02 -4.88
CA ALA A 96 0.10 -13.69 -3.67
C ALA A 96 -0.67 -12.75 -2.73
N ARG A 97 -0.47 -11.43 -2.86
CA ARG A 97 -1.10 -10.40 -2.02
C ARG A 97 -2.27 -9.72 -2.72
N LEU A 98 -2.53 -10.07 -3.97
CA LEU A 98 -3.52 -9.45 -4.83
C LEU A 98 -4.72 -10.38 -5.05
N ALA A 99 -5.89 -9.92 -4.63
CA ALA A 99 -7.19 -10.49 -4.97
C ALA A 99 -7.87 -9.60 -6.02
N ILE A 100 -8.49 -10.21 -7.03
CA ILE A 100 -9.19 -9.51 -8.12
C ILE A 100 -10.51 -10.22 -8.38
N SER A 101 -11.60 -9.47 -8.42
CA SER A 101 -12.91 -9.93 -8.89
C SER A 101 -13.46 -9.01 -9.98
N VAL A 102 -14.17 -9.61 -10.93
CA VAL A 102 -14.91 -8.92 -11.99
C VAL A 102 -16.30 -9.52 -12.01
N THR A 103 -17.32 -8.69 -11.80
CA THR A 103 -18.71 -9.15 -11.73
C THR A 103 -19.57 -8.36 -12.70
N ASN A 104 -20.55 -9.01 -13.32
CA ASN A 104 -21.56 -8.30 -14.11
C ASN A 104 -22.50 -7.55 -13.17
N VAL A 105 -22.98 -6.39 -13.61
CA VAL A 105 -24.08 -5.68 -12.99
C VAL A 105 -25.36 -6.08 -13.72
N ILE A 106 -26.38 -6.50 -12.97
CA ILE A 106 -27.64 -7.01 -13.54
C ILE A 106 -28.43 -5.89 -14.23
N ASP A 107 -28.48 -4.72 -13.59
CA ASP A 107 -29.14 -3.51 -14.09
C ASP A 107 -28.09 -2.42 -14.35
N PRO A 108 -27.58 -2.29 -15.59
CA PRO A 108 -26.58 -1.29 -15.94
C PRO A 108 -27.09 0.13 -15.71
N ARG A 109 -26.21 1.03 -15.26
CA ARG A 109 -26.58 2.44 -15.02
C ARG A 109 -26.75 3.25 -16.30
N ILE A 110 -26.25 2.75 -17.43
CA ILE A 110 -26.38 3.36 -18.74
C ILE A 110 -27.08 2.35 -19.64
N ASP A 111 -28.19 2.77 -20.23
CA ASP A 111 -28.97 1.92 -21.13
C ASP A 111 -28.16 1.56 -22.38
N GLY A 112 -28.34 0.33 -22.89
CA GLY A 112 -27.57 -0.21 -24.00
C GLY A 112 -26.08 -0.46 -23.71
N THR A 113 -25.70 -0.62 -22.43
CA THR A 113 -24.33 -0.96 -22.05
C THR A 113 -24.25 -2.23 -21.22
N VAL A 114 -23.15 -2.95 -21.35
CA VAL A 114 -22.74 -4.01 -20.43
C VAL A 114 -21.90 -3.38 -19.32
N GLU A 115 -22.45 -3.34 -18.11
CA GLU A 115 -21.73 -2.84 -16.94
C GLU A 115 -21.09 -3.99 -16.15
N LYS A 116 -19.80 -3.84 -15.84
CA LYS A 116 -19.04 -4.75 -14.98
C LYS A 116 -18.41 -3.97 -13.83
N THR A 117 -18.30 -4.59 -12.66
CA THR A 117 -17.57 -4.02 -11.51
C THR A 117 -16.24 -4.74 -11.36
N VAL A 118 -15.13 -3.99 -11.40
CA VAL A 118 -13.79 -4.48 -11.08
C VAL A 118 -13.46 -4.13 -9.64
N THR A 119 -13.14 -5.13 -8.84
CA THR A 119 -12.64 -4.95 -7.46
C THR A 119 -11.27 -5.58 -7.31
N MET A 120 -10.32 -4.80 -6.80
CA MET A 120 -8.96 -5.23 -6.49
C MET A 120 -8.70 -5.01 -5.00
N THR A 121 -8.19 -6.04 -4.32
CA THR A 121 -7.80 -5.96 -2.93
C THR A 121 -6.34 -6.35 -2.81
N TYR A 122 -5.53 -5.50 -2.18
CA TYR A 122 -4.10 -5.72 -2.00
C TYR A 122 -3.69 -5.67 -0.54
N SER A 123 -3.04 -6.73 -0.07
CA SER A 123 -2.57 -6.87 1.31
C SER A 123 -1.16 -6.28 1.47
N ILE A 124 -1.10 -5.02 1.91
CA ILE A 124 0.17 -4.29 2.04
C ILE A 124 0.95 -4.79 3.27
N PRO A 125 2.20 -5.24 3.09
CA PRO A 125 3.07 -5.57 4.22
C PRO A 125 3.30 -4.34 5.10
N THR A 126 3.33 -4.54 6.41
CA THR A 126 3.60 -3.46 7.36
C THR A 126 4.84 -3.70 8.20
N VAL A 127 5.48 -2.61 8.60
CA VAL A 127 6.56 -2.61 9.60
C VAL A 127 6.06 -2.92 11.01
N LEU A 128 4.74 -2.97 11.23
CA LEU A 128 4.09 -3.27 12.51
C LEU A 128 3.99 -4.78 12.83
N SER A 129 4.68 -5.65 12.09
CA SER A 129 4.66 -7.10 12.34
C SER A 129 5.18 -7.47 13.74
N PHE A 130 6.05 -6.63 14.33
CA PHE A 130 6.54 -6.82 15.71
C PHE A 130 5.44 -6.73 16.78
N ILE A 131 4.29 -6.11 16.48
CA ILE A 131 3.09 -6.09 17.34
C ILE A 131 1.98 -7.02 16.83
N GLY A 132 2.29 -7.96 15.95
CA GLY A 132 1.33 -8.95 15.43
C GLY A 132 0.41 -8.45 14.31
N VAL A 133 0.74 -7.33 13.67
CA VAL A 133 0.02 -6.84 12.48
C VAL A 133 0.89 -7.12 11.25
N ASP A 134 0.55 -8.13 10.46
CA ASP A 134 1.41 -8.57 9.34
C ASP A 134 1.13 -7.84 8.02
N ALA A 135 -0.12 -7.42 7.81
CA ALA A 135 -0.53 -6.67 6.64
C ALA A 135 -1.82 -5.90 6.91
N PHE A 136 -2.08 -4.89 6.09
CA PHE A 136 -3.39 -4.23 6.02
C PHE A 136 -3.92 -4.29 4.58
N PRO A 137 -5.17 -4.72 4.37
CA PRO A 137 -5.77 -4.75 3.05
C PRO A 137 -6.22 -3.35 2.63
N ILE A 138 -5.95 -2.99 1.38
CA ILE A 138 -6.58 -1.86 0.71
C ILE A 138 -7.42 -2.35 -0.46
N THR A 139 -8.56 -1.71 -0.69
CA THR A 139 -9.49 -2.09 -1.76
C THR A 139 -9.68 -0.93 -2.72
N TYR A 140 -9.64 -1.23 -4.01
CA TYR A 140 -9.99 -0.34 -5.10
C TYR A 140 -11.13 -0.95 -5.91
N THR A 141 -12.19 -0.19 -6.12
CA THR A 141 -13.34 -0.61 -6.92
C THR A 141 -13.60 0.43 -8.00
N GLN A 142 -13.79 -0.04 -9.23
CA GLN A 142 -14.13 0.82 -10.35
C GLN A 142 -15.14 0.13 -11.28
N PRO A 143 -16.19 0.84 -11.72
CA PRO A 143 -17.08 0.33 -12.74
C PRO A 143 -16.46 0.42 -14.14
N LEU A 144 -16.83 -0.53 -14.98
CA LEU A 144 -16.46 -0.65 -16.38
C LEU A 144 -17.75 -0.67 -17.21
N PHE A 145 -17.91 0.32 -18.08
CA PHE A 145 -19.02 0.40 -19.01
C PHE A 145 -18.54 0.02 -20.40
N LEU A 146 -19.23 -0.91 -21.04
CA LEU A 146 -18.87 -1.46 -22.34
C LEU A 146 -20.09 -1.32 -23.26
N MET A 147 -19.86 -0.92 -24.50
CA MET A 147 -20.93 -0.90 -25.50
C MET A 147 -21.03 -2.30 -26.11
N GLU A 148 -22.25 -2.82 -26.16
CA GLU A 148 -22.56 -4.04 -26.90
C GLU A 148 -22.42 -3.73 -28.41
N SER A 149 -21.84 -4.66 -29.17
CA SER A 149 -21.59 -4.49 -30.61
C SER A 149 -22.75 -4.95 -31.47
#